data_AF-A0A954KIA3-F1
#
_entry.id   AF-A0A954KIA3-F1
#
_cell.length_a   1.000
_cell.length_b   1.000
_cell.length_c   1.000
_cell.angle_alpha   90.00
_cell.angle_beta   90.00
_cell.angle_gamma   90.00
#
_symmetry.space_group_name_H-M   'P 1'
#
loop_
_entity.id
_entity.type
_entity.pdbx_description
1 polymer ?
#
loop_
_entity_poly.entity_id
_entity_poly.type
_entity_poly.pdbx_seq_one_letter_code
_entity_poly.pdbx_strand_id
1 'polypeptide(L)'
;MSIPADSTALARREFVTLFTGIVGGLALPGLSTSSAFSDDTGRAALDESYLEKGLTGMARSQGWFNAHLGAAVLAGYYLCKENNLCDATVAGIKKQLDALIDIHAKQFEPFPNLKADEKLIEKVPTSLQPAVDGGLRAHGHAVIYTALSVRALRDVPHMAGPQLINLLCSHNGVIAKKTPVPPEKPVDYPDSQAMVEALFDSLARFEPLLGRPSARRPNFTHMTTHTEALMTLELLGYKELAKAGQLGQQAHIAEPVPEFDPAKHPLDEYQVTLQDVMSKEFWESEQNLRWWNKSWSVDENPNGYWGAFGHLFKVLYSYHRVVKRIKDEDKVRLCSQVLLERYVNPNVQGG
;
A
#
# COMPACT_ATOMS: atom_id res chain seq x y z
N MET A 1 -2.42 34.96 -17.75
CA MET A 1 -0.98 34.64 -17.74
C MET A 1 -0.82 33.28 -18.39
N SER A 2 -0.15 33.23 -19.54
CA SER A 2 0.02 32.04 -20.37
C SER A 2 1.22 31.24 -19.88
N ILE A 3 1.02 29.97 -19.53
CA ILE A 3 2.10 29.04 -19.15
C ILE A 3 2.81 28.60 -20.44
N PRO A 4 4.16 28.59 -20.50
CA PRO A 4 4.89 28.22 -21.71
C PRO A 4 4.74 26.72 -22.01
N ALA A 5 4.44 26.38 -23.26
CA ALA A 5 4.11 25.03 -23.73
C ALA A 5 5.30 24.04 -23.67
N ASP A 6 6.54 24.50 -23.46
CA ASP A 6 7.74 23.68 -23.59
C ASP A 6 8.12 22.85 -22.35
N SER A 7 7.51 23.07 -21.17
CA SER A 7 7.79 22.23 -19.98
C SER A 7 7.13 20.85 -20.04
N THR A 8 6.13 20.66 -20.91
CA THR A 8 5.35 19.43 -21.03
C THR A 8 6.07 18.32 -21.82
N ALA A 9 7.00 18.68 -22.71
CA ALA A 9 7.71 17.72 -23.56
C ALA A 9 8.85 16.99 -22.84
N LEU A 10 9.52 17.67 -21.89
CA LEU A 10 10.56 17.07 -21.04
C LEU A 10 9.97 16.11 -20.00
N ALA A 11 8.82 16.46 -19.40
CA ALA A 11 8.09 15.58 -18.47
C ALA A 11 7.56 14.29 -19.14
N ARG A 12 7.31 14.31 -20.46
CA ARG A 12 6.84 13.13 -21.22
C ARG A 12 7.93 12.09 -21.48
N ARG A 13 9.20 12.48 -21.63
CA ARG A 13 10.29 11.54 -21.94
C ARG A 13 10.86 10.83 -20.71
N GLU A 14 10.83 11.48 -19.55
CA GLU A 14 11.31 10.87 -18.29
C GLU A 14 10.32 9.86 -17.69
N PHE A 15 9.02 10.03 -17.96
CA PHE A 15 7.96 9.11 -17.51
C PHE A 15 8.03 7.72 -18.18
N VAL A 16 8.43 7.66 -19.45
CA VAL A 16 8.51 6.43 -20.24
C VAL A 16 9.61 5.50 -19.71
N THR A 17 10.78 6.03 -19.34
CA THR A 17 11.95 5.23 -18.93
C THR A 17 11.70 4.40 -17.66
N LEU A 18 10.83 4.85 -16.76
CA LEU A 18 10.51 4.12 -15.52
C LEU A 18 9.43 3.04 -15.72
N PHE A 19 8.60 3.13 -16.77
CA PHE A 19 7.45 2.24 -17.00
C PHE A 19 7.59 1.31 -18.21
N THR A 20 8.47 1.59 -19.19
CA THR A 20 8.71 0.71 -20.34
C THR A 20 9.87 -0.27 -20.17
N GLY A 21 10.45 -0.36 -18.97
CA GLY A 21 11.54 -1.31 -18.66
C GLY A 21 11.15 -2.80 -18.69
N ILE A 22 9.92 -3.16 -19.06
CA ILE A 22 9.48 -4.55 -19.23
C ILE A 22 8.70 -4.67 -20.56
N VAL A 23 9.43 -4.69 -21.66
CA VAL A 23 8.95 -5.28 -22.91
C VAL A 23 9.98 -6.33 -23.33
N GLY A 24 9.70 -7.59 -23.02
CA GLY A 24 10.45 -8.73 -23.56
C GLY A 24 10.41 -9.96 -22.65
N GLY A 25 9.48 -10.89 -22.90
CA GLY A 25 9.51 -12.21 -22.25
C GLY A 25 8.23 -13.04 -22.31
N LEU A 26 7.59 -13.17 -23.47
CA LEU A 26 6.73 -14.33 -23.73
C LEU A 26 7.65 -15.51 -24.07
N ALA A 27 7.87 -16.43 -23.12
CA ALA A 27 8.52 -17.71 -23.37
C ALA A 27 7.64 -18.85 -22.84
N LEU A 28 7.41 -19.82 -23.73
CA LEU A 28 6.65 -21.05 -23.57
C LEU A 28 7.21 -21.95 -22.45
N PRO A 29 6.40 -22.83 -21.84
CA PRO A 29 6.88 -23.73 -20.79
C PRO A 29 7.60 -24.93 -21.42
N GLY A 30 8.85 -25.15 -21.00
CA GLY A 30 9.54 -26.41 -21.25
C GLY A 30 10.99 -26.24 -21.63
N LEU A 31 11.86 -26.17 -20.62
CA LEU A 31 13.16 -26.85 -20.53
C LEU A 31 13.92 -26.31 -19.31
N SER A 32 14.19 -27.19 -18.37
CA SER A 32 15.04 -26.94 -17.21
C SER A 32 16.49 -26.84 -17.68
N THR A 33 17.11 -25.67 -17.50
CA THR A 33 18.57 -25.56 -17.40
C THR A 33 18.92 -24.54 -16.30
N SER A 34 19.50 -25.08 -15.24
CA SER A 34 20.29 -24.36 -14.26
C SER A 34 21.43 -23.60 -14.93
N SER A 35 21.49 -22.28 -14.75
CA SER A 35 22.75 -21.55 -14.82
C SER A 35 22.76 -20.46 -13.76
N ALA A 36 23.65 -20.66 -12.79
CA ALA A 36 24.01 -19.68 -11.78
C ALA A 36 24.51 -18.39 -12.44
N PHE A 37 23.84 -17.29 -12.15
CA PHE A 37 24.46 -15.96 -12.13
C PHE A 37 24.44 -15.50 -10.67
N SER A 38 25.50 -15.85 -9.97
CA SER A 38 25.93 -15.17 -8.75
C SER A 38 26.71 -13.95 -9.22
N ASP A 39 26.01 -12.84 -9.41
CA ASP A 39 26.60 -11.51 -9.28
C ASP A 39 26.25 -11.00 -7.88
N ASP A 40 27.06 -11.44 -6.91
CA ASP A 40 27.15 -10.91 -5.55
C ASP A 40 27.84 -9.54 -5.60
N THR A 41 27.19 -8.58 -6.26
CA THR A 41 27.40 -7.17 -5.95
C THR A 41 26.40 -6.84 -4.87
N GLY A 42 26.89 -6.61 -3.65
CA GLY A 42 26.10 -6.43 -2.42
C GLY A 42 25.08 -5.29 -2.50
N ARG A 43 24.01 -5.52 -3.24
CA ARG A 43 22.81 -4.70 -3.30
C ARG A 43 22.31 -4.57 -1.86
N ALA A 44 21.97 -3.36 -1.45
CA ALA A 44 21.33 -3.09 -0.17
C ALA A 44 19.89 -3.63 -0.11
N ALA A 45 19.66 -4.85 -0.60
CA ALA A 45 18.35 -5.48 -0.67
C ALA A 45 17.84 -5.82 0.72
N LEU A 46 16.53 -5.66 0.92
CA LEU A 46 15.85 -6.19 2.09
C LEU A 46 15.84 -7.72 1.99
N ASP A 47 16.39 -8.40 2.98
CA ASP A 47 16.39 -9.86 3.05
C ASP A 47 15.03 -10.42 3.53
N GLU A 48 14.88 -11.75 3.51
CA GLU A 48 13.65 -12.43 3.94
C GLU A 48 13.33 -12.22 5.42
N SER A 49 14.27 -11.76 6.26
CA SER A 49 13.98 -11.46 7.66
C SER A 49 12.93 -10.36 7.81
N TYR A 50 12.76 -9.47 6.81
CA TYR A 50 11.69 -8.47 6.81
C TYR A 50 10.31 -9.11 6.60
N LEU A 51 10.19 -10.21 5.85
CA LEU A 51 8.94 -10.97 5.76
C LEU A 51 8.59 -11.59 7.12
N GLU A 52 9.57 -12.21 7.78
CA GLU A 52 9.39 -12.80 9.11
C GLU A 52 8.98 -11.76 10.16
N LYS A 53 9.68 -10.61 10.17
CA LYS A 53 9.37 -9.48 11.06
C LYS A 53 8.00 -8.89 10.76
N GLY A 54 7.64 -8.72 9.49
CA GLY A 54 6.33 -8.19 9.10
C GLY A 54 5.18 -9.12 9.52
N LEU A 55 5.31 -10.42 9.30
CA LEU A 55 4.35 -11.43 9.77
C LEU A 55 4.25 -11.45 11.29
N THR A 56 5.39 -11.40 11.99
CA THR A 56 5.46 -11.38 13.45
C THR A 56 4.79 -10.14 14.02
N GLY A 57 5.16 -8.96 13.51
CA GLY A 57 4.59 -7.68 13.94
C GLY A 57 3.09 -7.58 13.66
N MET A 58 2.61 -8.15 12.56
CA MET A 58 1.18 -8.19 12.27
C MET A 58 0.45 -9.11 13.25
N ALA A 59 0.94 -10.34 13.45
CA ALA A 59 0.33 -11.33 14.33
C ALA A 59 0.32 -10.89 15.81
N ARG A 60 1.42 -10.32 16.33
CA ARG A 60 1.55 -9.91 17.74
C ARG A 60 0.93 -8.55 18.07
N SER A 61 0.35 -7.87 17.07
CA SER A 61 -0.23 -6.55 17.27
C SER A 61 -1.36 -6.55 18.32
N GLN A 62 -1.36 -5.53 19.18
CA GLN A 62 -2.41 -5.32 20.16
C GLN A 62 -3.62 -4.68 19.46
N GLY A 63 -4.51 -5.53 18.95
CA GLY A 63 -5.68 -5.14 18.16
C GLY A 63 -5.35 -4.87 16.69
N TRP A 64 -6.37 -4.99 15.83
CA TRP A 64 -6.21 -4.91 14.37
C TRP A 64 -5.58 -3.60 13.90
N PHE A 65 -5.76 -2.49 14.63
CA PHE A 65 -5.19 -1.21 14.23
C PHE A 65 -3.66 -1.23 14.29
N ASN A 66 -3.06 -1.88 15.29
CA ASN A 66 -1.61 -1.98 15.38
C ASN A 66 -1.00 -2.98 14.39
N ALA A 67 -1.82 -3.79 13.71
CA ALA A 67 -1.38 -4.68 12.63
C ALA A 67 -0.84 -3.90 11.41
N HIS A 68 -1.13 -2.59 11.34
CA HIS A 68 -0.51 -1.64 10.42
C HIS A 68 1.00 -1.73 10.36
N LEU A 69 1.65 -1.85 11.53
CA LEU A 69 3.09 -1.91 11.66
C LEU A 69 3.69 -3.11 10.93
N GLY A 70 3.14 -4.30 11.13
CA GLY A 70 3.60 -5.49 10.41
C GLY A 70 3.30 -5.40 8.91
N ALA A 71 2.12 -4.88 8.55
CA ALA A 71 1.74 -4.65 7.16
C ALA A 71 2.68 -3.66 6.45
N ALA A 72 3.20 -2.66 7.18
CA ALA A 72 4.19 -1.70 6.71
C ALA A 72 5.46 -2.39 6.23
N VAL A 73 5.99 -3.28 7.08
CA VAL A 73 7.24 -3.99 6.85
C VAL A 73 7.10 -4.92 5.64
N LEU A 74 5.98 -5.65 5.53
CA LEU A 74 5.70 -6.49 4.37
C LEU A 74 5.60 -5.67 3.08
N ALA A 75 4.86 -4.56 3.11
CA ALA A 75 4.72 -3.69 1.94
C ALA A 75 6.05 -3.03 1.54
N GLY A 76 6.87 -2.60 2.50
CA GLY A 76 8.19 -2.04 2.24
C GLY A 76 9.15 -3.06 1.61
N TYR A 77 9.12 -4.31 2.10
CA TYR A 77 9.85 -5.42 1.47
C TYR A 77 9.45 -5.60 0.00
N TYR A 78 8.15 -5.73 -0.28
CA TYR A 78 7.68 -5.93 -1.65
C TYR A 78 7.88 -4.70 -2.55
N LEU A 79 7.78 -3.48 -2.01
CA LEU A 79 8.10 -2.25 -2.72
C LEU A 79 9.53 -2.29 -3.27
N CYS A 80 10.51 -2.63 -2.42
CA CYS A 80 11.91 -2.73 -2.81
C CYS A 80 12.16 -3.92 -3.76
N LYS A 81 11.57 -5.08 -3.47
CA LYS A 81 11.75 -6.31 -4.26
C LYS A 81 11.23 -6.18 -5.69
N GLU A 82 10.14 -5.43 -5.92
CA GLU A 82 9.42 -5.43 -7.21
C GLU A 82 9.64 -4.21 -8.10
N ASN A 83 10.28 -3.15 -7.62
CA ASN A 83 10.33 -1.87 -8.34
C ASN A 83 11.72 -1.43 -8.80
N ASN A 84 12.71 -2.33 -8.85
CA ASN A 84 14.09 -2.07 -9.32
C ASN A 84 14.64 -0.70 -8.87
N LEU A 85 14.49 -0.40 -7.58
CA LEU A 85 14.93 0.85 -6.98
C LEU A 85 16.45 0.87 -6.89
N CYS A 86 17.06 2.06 -6.91
CA CYS A 86 18.49 2.18 -6.70
C CYS A 86 18.86 1.86 -5.25
N ASP A 87 20.09 1.38 -5.02
CA ASP A 87 20.56 0.91 -3.72
C ASP A 87 20.42 1.97 -2.62
N ALA A 88 20.58 3.25 -2.97
CA ALA A 88 20.42 4.35 -2.02
C ALA A 88 18.96 4.52 -1.57
N THR A 89 17.99 4.43 -2.49
CA THR A 89 16.56 4.43 -2.14
C THR A 89 16.21 3.23 -1.27
N VAL A 90 16.70 2.03 -1.62
CA VAL A 90 16.45 0.82 -0.83
C VAL A 90 17.05 0.94 0.58
N ALA A 91 18.27 1.47 0.71
CA ALA A 91 18.90 1.74 2.00
C ALA A 91 18.11 2.75 2.84
N GLY A 92 17.57 3.80 2.21
CA GLY A 92 16.70 4.79 2.87
C GLY A 92 15.41 4.17 3.40
N ILE A 93 14.73 3.35 2.58
CA ILE A 93 13.55 2.58 3.00
C ILE A 93 13.89 1.62 4.14
N LYS A 94 15.00 0.88 4.02
CA LYS A 94 15.49 -0.05 5.04
C LYS A 94 15.66 0.65 6.38
N LYS A 95 16.32 1.81 6.40
CA LYS A 95 16.52 2.61 7.61
C LYS A 95 15.20 3.00 8.29
N GLN A 96 14.15 3.30 7.51
CA GLN A 96 12.84 3.62 8.07
C GLN A 96 12.13 2.39 8.63
N LEU A 97 12.21 1.25 7.94
CA LEU A 97 11.64 -0.01 8.44
C LEU A 97 12.33 -0.44 9.73
N ASP A 98 13.66 -0.33 9.80
CA ASP A 98 14.44 -0.64 11.01
C ASP A 98 14.04 0.27 12.17
N ALA A 99 13.93 1.59 11.95
CA ALA A 99 13.48 2.52 12.98
C ALA A 99 12.06 2.16 13.49
N LEU A 100 11.13 1.80 12.60
CA LEU A 100 9.80 1.34 12.98
C LEU A 100 9.87 0.07 13.84
N ILE A 101 10.69 -0.90 13.44
CA ILE A 101 10.85 -2.16 14.18
C ILE A 101 11.43 -1.89 15.57
N ASP A 102 12.45 -1.02 15.67
CA ASP A 102 13.13 -0.69 16.92
C ASP A 102 12.21 0.05 17.90
N ILE A 103 11.47 1.06 17.42
CA ILE A 103 10.49 1.80 18.24
C ILE A 103 9.40 0.85 18.80
N HIS A 104 9.05 -0.19 18.04
CA HIS A 104 8.04 -1.17 18.40
C HIS A 104 8.59 -2.56 18.73
N ALA A 105 9.83 -2.64 19.22
CA ALA A 105 10.57 -3.91 19.35
C ALA A 105 9.78 -5.05 20.03
N LYS A 106 8.98 -4.73 21.07
CA LYS A 106 8.14 -5.71 21.78
C LYS A 106 7.10 -6.39 20.87
N GLN A 107 6.55 -5.68 19.90
CA GLN A 107 5.59 -6.21 18.93
C GLN A 107 6.29 -7.08 17.87
N PHE A 108 7.54 -6.78 17.54
CA PHE A 108 8.34 -7.50 16.54
C PHE A 108 9.19 -8.64 17.12
N GLU A 109 9.10 -8.90 18.42
CA GLU A 109 9.79 -10.01 19.08
C GLU A 109 9.40 -11.35 18.44
N PRO A 110 10.38 -12.15 17.96
CA PRO A 110 10.11 -13.43 17.31
C PRO A 110 9.31 -14.39 18.19
N PHE A 111 8.49 -15.24 17.55
CA PHE A 111 7.82 -16.32 18.26
C PHE A 111 8.84 -17.42 18.64
N PRO A 112 8.91 -17.81 19.93
CA PRO A 112 9.80 -18.90 20.33
C PRO A 112 9.29 -20.23 19.77
N ASN A 113 10.18 -21.00 19.14
CA ASN A 113 9.93 -22.39 18.75
C ASN A 113 8.68 -22.60 17.87
N LEU A 114 8.48 -21.77 16.84
CA LEU A 114 7.41 -22.02 15.86
C LEU A 114 7.61 -23.40 15.20
N LYS A 115 6.62 -24.27 15.37
CA LYS A 115 6.50 -25.51 14.59
C LYS A 115 5.73 -25.19 13.31
N ALA A 116 6.45 -25.06 12.21
CA ALA A 116 5.88 -24.76 10.90
C ALA A 116 4.95 -25.88 10.42
N ASP A 117 3.81 -25.51 9.87
CA ASP A 117 2.92 -26.36 9.08
C ASP A 117 2.35 -25.52 7.93
N GLU A 118 2.94 -25.66 6.75
CA GLU A 118 2.58 -24.90 5.55
C GLU A 118 1.10 -25.04 5.18
N LYS A 119 0.45 -26.15 5.54
CA LYS A 119 -0.98 -26.37 5.27
C LYS A 119 -1.87 -25.37 6.03
N LEU A 120 -1.34 -24.72 7.07
CA LEU A 120 -2.07 -23.72 7.84
C LEU A 120 -2.18 -22.38 7.11
N ILE A 121 -1.38 -22.11 6.08
CA ILE A 121 -1.43 -20.85 5.32
C ILE A 121 -2.84 -20.59 4.78
N GLU A 122 -3.51 -21.63 4.29
CA GLU A 122 -4.87 -21.57 3.74
C GLU A 122 -5.96 -21.19 4.78
N LYS A 123 -5.65 -21.22 6.07
CA LYS A 123 -6.57 -20.74 7.12
C LYS A 123 -6.71 -19.22 7.12
N VAL A 124 -5.65 -18.48 6.79
CA VAL A 124 -5.66 -17.01 6.78
C VAL A 124 -6.68 -16.45 5.78
N PRO A 125 -6.67 -16.82 4.48
CA PRO A 125 -7.67 -16.34 3.53
C PRO A 125 -9.07 -16.88 3.84
N THR A 126 -9.19 -18.14 4.27
CA THR A 126 -10.49 -18.73 4.64
C THR A 126 -11.15 -17.97 5.80
N SER A 127 -10.36 -17.43 6.74
CA SER A 127 -10.88 -16.63 7.86
C SER A 127 -11.42 -15.26 7.46
N LEU A 128 -11.17 -14.80 6.23
CA LEU A 128 -11.55 -13.46 5.75
C LEU A 128 -13.05 -13.35 5.48
N GLN A 129 -13.73 -14.43 5.09
CA GLN A 129 -15.12 -14.40 4.60
C GLN A 129 -16.06 -13.55 5.47
N PRO A 130 -16.14 -13.74 6.80
CA PRO A 130 -17.08 -12.97 7.62
C PRO A 130 -16.79 -11.47 7.66
N ALA A 131 -15.54 -11.06 7.39
CA ALA A 131 -15.14 -9.66 7.39
C ALA A 131 -15.48 -8.93 6.08
N VAL A 132 -15.62 -9.65 4.96
CA VAL A 132 -15.98 -9.08 3.65
C VAL A 132 -17.47 -9.15 3.34
N ASP A 133 -18.22 -10.01 4.04
CA ASP A 133 -19.65 -10.21 3.80
C ASP A 133 -20.49 -8.93 4.00
N GLY A 134 -21.20 -8.49 2.96
CA GLY A 134 -22.19 -7.41 3.04
C GLY A 134 -21.65 -5.98 2.98
N GLY A 135 -20.34 -5.77 2.80
CA GLY A 135 -19.78 -4.44 2.54
C GLY A 135 -18.51 -4.09 3.31
N LEU A 136 -18.19 -2.81 3.37
CA LEU A 136 -16.94 -2.29 3.93
C LEU A 136 -16.96 -2.34 5.45
N ARG A 137 -15.90 -2.93 6.03
CA ARG A 137 -15.61 -2.85 7.46
C ARG A 137 -14.19 -2.35 7.66
N ALA A 138 -14.00 -1.48 8.66
CA ALA A 138 -12.70 -0.95 9.05
C ALA A 138 -11.81 -0.62 7.84
N HIS A 139 -12.32 0.19 6.89
CA HIS A 139 -11.56 0.63 5.71
C HIS A 139 -10.87 -0.50 4.91
N GLY A 140 -11.41 -1.73 4.91
CA GLY A 140 -10.86 -2.85 4.17
C GLY A 140 -9.63 -3.51 4.81
N HIS A 141 -9.32 -3.21 6.08
CA HIS A 141 -8.10 -3.72 6.74
C HIS A 141 -8.00 -5.24 6.75
N ALA A 142 -9.11 -5.96 6.92
CA ALA A 142 -9.10 -7.42 6.88
C ALA A 142 -8.56 -7.95 5.54
N VAL A 143 -9.00 -7.36 4.43
CA VAL A 143 -8.54 -7.73 3.08
C VAL A 143 -7.07 -7.38 2.91
N ILE A 144 -6.66 -6.16 3.30
CA ILE A 144 -5.27 -5.68 3.18
C ILE A 144 -4.31 -6.59 3.95
N TYR A 145 -4.62 -6.90 5.22
CA TYR A 145 -3.77 -7.75 6.05
C TYR A 145 -3.74 -9.19 5.56
N THR A 146 -4.89 -9.74 5.15
CA THR A 146 -4.96 -11.08 4.59
C THR A 146 -4.12 -11.20 3.31
N ALA A 147 -4.27 -10.26 2.37
CA ALA A 147 -3.52 -10.28 1.12
C ALA A 147 -2.00 -10.23 1.36
N LEU A 148 -1.53 -9.29 2.20
CA LEU A 148 -0.10 -9.16 2.51
C LEU A 148 0.44 -10.38 3.27
N SER A 149 -0.27 -10.87 4.29
CA SER A 149 0.21 -11.99 5.10
C SER A 149 0.19 -13.32 4.36
N VAL A 150 -0.83 -13.63 3.57
CA VAL A 150 -0.87 -14.86 2.76
C VAL A 150 0.24 -14.86 1.72
N ARG A 151 0.47 -13.70 1.09
CA ARG A 151 1.58 -13.54 0.16
C ARG A 151 2.93 -13.79 0.84
N ALA A 152 3.18 -13.14 1.99
CA ALA A 152 4.40 -13.32 2.75
C ALA A 152 4.57 -14.76 3.25
N LEU A 153 3.51 -15.40 3.74
CA LEU A 153 3.56 -16.78 4.20
C LEU A 153 3.91 -17.77 3.08
N ARG A 154 3.52 -17.50 1.83
CA ARG A 154 3.93 -18.33 0.68
C ARG A 154 5.40 -18.14 0.32
N ASP A 155 5.96 -16.96 0.57
CA ASP A 155 7.40 -16.69 0.39
C ASP A 155 8.24 -17.26 1.56
N VAL A 156 7.72 -17.28 2.79
CA VAL A 156 8.39 -17.83 3.99
C VAL A 156 7.52 -18.86 4.73
N PRO A 157 7.26 -20.05 4.13
CA PRO A 157 6.33 -21.04 4.67
C PRO A 157 6.75 -21.62 6.04
N HIS A 158 8.03 -21.51 6.42
CA HIS A 158 8.49 -21.89 7.75
C HIS A 158 7.90 -21.02 8.88
N MET A 159 7.35 -19.86 8.55
CA MET A 159 6.64 -19.00 9.51
C MET A 159 5.21 -19.47 9.80
N ALA A 160 4.68 -20.44 9.05
CA ALA A 160 3.29 -20.92 9.17
C ALA A 160 3.06 -21.80 10.41
N GLY A 161 3.36 -21.31 11.61
CA GLY A 161 3.06 -22.00 12.86
C GLY A 161 1.64 -21.71 13.38
N PRO A 162 1.01 -22.65 14.12
CA PRO A 162 -0.36 -22.50 14.62
C PRO A 162 -0.63 -21.20 15.38
N GLN A 163 0.31 -20.77 16.24
CA GLN A 163 0.16 -19.55 17.03
C GLN A 163 0.09 -18.30 16.15
N LEU A 164 1.01 -18.16 15.20
CA LEU A 164 1.07 -17.04 14.27
C LEU A 164 -0.19 -16.99 13.40
N ILE A 165 -0.59 -18.13 12.83
CA ILE A 165 -1.77 -18.23 11.96
C ILE A 165 -3.05 -17.86 12.72
N ASN A 166 -3.23 -18.40 13.94
CA ASN A 166 -4.41 -18.08 14.76
C ASN A 166 -4.50 -16.58 15.08
N LEU A 167 -3.37 -15.93 15.35
CA LEU A 167 -3.33 -14.50 15.63
C LEU A 167 -3.66 -13.67 14.38
N LEU A 168 -3.14 -14.03 13.20
CA LEU A 168 -3.52 -13.38 11.94
C LEU A 168 -5.02 -13.50 11.67
N CYS A 169 -5.59 -14.70 11.80
CA CYS A 169 -7.04 -14.93 11.64
C CYS A 169 -7.87 -14.15 12.67
N SER A 170 -7.35 -13.92 13.87
CA SER A 170 -8.06 -13.18 14.92
C SER A 170 -8.38 -11.74 14.52
N HIS A 171 -7.51 -11.09 13.72
CA HIS A 171 -7.77 -9.74 13.20
C HIS A 171 -9.01 -9.70 12.32
N ASN A 172 -9.16 -10.69 11.43
CA ASN A 172 -10.35 -10.83 10.59
C ASN A 172 -11.60 -11.03 11.45
N GLY A 173 -11.53 -11.90 12.47
CA GLY A 173 -12.63 -12.14 13.39
C GLY A 173 -13.04 -10.91 14.21
N VAL A 174 -12.09 -10.05 14.61
CA VAL A 174 -12.39 -8.79 15.30
C VAL A 174 -13.03 -7.78 14.34
N ILE A 175 -12.51 -7.65 13.11
CA ILE A 175 -13.05 -6.72 12.12
C ILE A 175 -14.46 -7.13 11.68
N ALA A 176 -14.72 -8.43 11.52
CA ALA A 176 -16.03 -8.97 11.11
C ALA A 176 -17.19 -8.55 12.03
N LYS A 177 -16.91 -8.28 13.31
CA LYS A 177 -17.92 -7.82 14.29
C LYS A 177 -18.41 -6.39 14.05
N LYS A 178 -17.74 -5.62 13.19
CA LYS A 178 -18.17 -4.26 12.84
C LYS A 178 -19.35 -4.32 11.87
N THR A 179 -20.24 -3.34 11.97
CA THR A 179 -21.34 -3.17 11.00
C THR A 179 -20.76 -2.90 9.60
N PRO A 180 -21.15 -3.67 8.57
CA PRO A 180 -20.72 -3.39 7.21
C PRO A 180 -21.40 -2.12 6.68
N VAL A 181 -20.67 -1.38 5.85
CA VAL A 181 -21.21 -0.30 5.02
C VAL A 181 -21.32 -0.81 3.58
N PRO A 182 -22.53 -1.11 3.08
CA PRO A 182 -22.71 -1.50 1.68
C PRO A 182 -22.53 -0.30 0.75
N PRO A 183 -22.19 -0.52 -0.54
CA PRO A 183 -22.24 0.54 -1.53
C PRO A 183 -23.69 0.94 -1.80
N GLU A 184 -23.94 2.20 -2.11
CA GLU A 184 -25.28 2.68 -2.48
C GLU A 184 -25.81 1.98 -3.74
N LYS A 185 -24.93 1.81 -4.73
CA LYS A 185 -25.22 1.16 -6.01
C LYS A 185 -24.14 0.12 -6.30
N PRO A 186 -24.37 -1.15 -5.94
CA PRO A 186 -23.46 -2.23 -6.27
C PRO A 186 -23.25 -2.33 -7.79
N VAL A 187 -22.00 -2.50 -8.21
CA VAL A 187 -21.63 -2.75 -9.61
C VAL A 187 -20.98 -4.12 -9.69
N ASP A 188 -21.26 -4.88 -10.74
CA ASP A 188 -20.58 -6.15 -10.94
C ASP A 188 -19.29 -5.94 -11.73
N TYR A 189 -18.12 -5.99 -11.07
CA TYR A 189 -16.85 -5.91 -11.80
C TYR A 189 -16.55 -7.25 -12.48
N PRO A 190 -16.30 -7.29 -13.80
CA PRO A 190 -15.96 -8.52 -14.50
C PRO A 190 -14.62 -9.11 -14.07
N ASP A 191 -13.66 -8.27 -13.66
CA ASP A 191 -12.31 -8.67 -13.24
C ASP A 191 -11.63 -7.58 -12.36
N SER A 192 -10.39 -7.83 -11.92
CA SER A 192 -9.60 -6.82 -11.19
C SER A 192 -9.21 -5.61 -12.03
N GLN A 193 -9.18 -5.69 -13.36
CA GLN A 193 -8.86 -4.54 -14.20
C GLN A 193 -9.98 -3.50 -14.12
N ALA A 194 -11.24 -3.91 -14.24
CA ALA A 194 -12.39 -3.02 -14.10
C ALA A 194 -12.44 -2.37 -12.70
N MET A 195 -12.08 -3.12 -11.65
CA MET A 195 -11.98 -2.59 -10.28
C MET A 195 -10.87 -1.53 -10.15
N VAL A 196 -9.73 -1.71 -10.81
CA VAL A 196 -8.64 -0.72 -10.85
C VAL A 196 -9.04 0.52 -11.64
N GLU A 197 -9.73 0.38 -12.76
CA GLU A 197 -10.27 1.52 -13.51
C GLU A 197 -11.26 2.34 -12.67
N ALA A 198 -12.17 1.67 -11.96
CA ALA A 198 -13.11 2.32 -11.05
C ALA A 198 -12.41 3.07 -9.90
N LEU A 199 -11.30 2.53 -9.36
CA LEU A 199 -10.47 3.24 -8.38
C LEU A 199 -9.92 4.55 -8.98
N PHE A 200 -9.35 4.51 -10.18
CA PHE A 200 -8.75 5.70 -10.80
C PHE A 200 -9.81 6.74 -11.19
N ASP A 201 -10.96 6.30 -11.70
CA ASP A 201 -12.10 7.20 -11.94
C ASP A 201 -12.55 7.85 -10.64
N SER A 202 -12.57 7.11 -9.53
CA SER A 202 -12.88 7.70 -8.23
C SER A 202 -11.82 8.68 -7.75
N LEU A 203 -10.53 8.37 -7.89
CA LEU A 203 -9.45 9.27 -7.46
C LEU A 203 -9.47 10.58 -8.26
N ALA A 204 -9.74 10.51 -9.56
CA ALA A 204 -9.84 11.68 -10.43
C ALA A 204 -10.94 12.67 -10.00
N ARG A 205 -12.04 12.20 -9.38
CA ARG A 205 -13.09 13.08 -8.84
C ARG A 205 -12.56 14.09 -7.81
N PHE A 206 -11.43 13.80 -7.17
CA PHE A 206 -10.83 14.65 -6.14
C PHE A 206 -9.86 15.71 -6.69
N GLU A 207 -9.74 15.85 -8.01
CA GLU A 207 -8.97 16.94 -8.65
C GLU A 207 -9.24 18.33 -8.04
N PRO A 208 -10.48 18.75 -7.72
CA PRO A 208 -10.73 20.08 -7.16
C PRO A 208 -10.04 20.35 -5.80
N LEU A 209 -9.67 19.29 -5.07
CA LEU A 209 -8.95 19.40 -3.79
C LEU A 209 -7.44 19.55 -3.96
N LEU A 210 -6.90 19.26 -5.14
CA LEU A 210 -5.46 19.29 -5.40
C LEU A 210 -4.89 20.69 -5.15
N GLY A 211 -3.80 20.76 -4.39
CA GLY A 211 -3.17 22.02 -3.99
C GLY A 211 -3.92 22.76 -2.87
N ARG A 212 -4.91 22.13 -2.22
CA ARG A 212 -5.69 22.75 -1.13
C ARG A 212 -5.50 21.95 0.16
N PRO A 213 -4.42 22.16 0.92
CA PRO A 213 -4.09 21.33 2.08
C PRO A 213 -5.08 21.49 3.24
N SER A 214 -5.68 22.67 3.38
CA SER A 214 -6.67 22.95 4.42
C SER A 214 -8.06 22.37 4.16
N ALA A 215 -8.32 21.87 2.94
CA ALA A 215 -9.59 21.21 2.62
C ALA A 215 -9.56 19.77 3.18
N ARG A 216 -10.57 19.41 3.99
CA ARG A 216 -10.69 18.05 4.53
C ARG A 216 -10.77 17.05 3.39
N ARG A 217 -10.04 15.94 3.49
CA ARG A 217 -10.01 14.89 2.46
C ARG A 217 -10.44 13.54 2.99
N PRO A 218 -11.11 12.72 2.17
CA PRO A 218 -11.39 11.33 2.51
C PRO A 218 -10.12 10.49 2.48
N ASN A 219 -10.21 9.23 2.94
CA ASN A 219 -9.05 8.39 3.16
C ASN A 219 -8.58 7.65 1.89
N PHE A 220 -7.99 8.39 0.94
CA PHE A 220 -7.44 7.85 -0.33
C PHE A 220 -6.52 6.64 -0.14
N THR A 221 -5.77 6.64 0.96
CA THR A 221 -4.88 5.57 1.36
C THR A 221 -5.52 4.20 1.22
N HIS A 222 -6.73 4.07 1.78
CA HIS A 222 -7.35 2.78 1.93
C HIS A 222 -8.15 2.40 0.69
N MET A 223 -8.59 3.36 -0.13
CA MET A 223 -9.16 3.09 -1.45
C MET A 223 -8.13 2.33 -2.33
N THR A 224 -6.90 2.83 -2.40
CA THR A 224 -5.81 2.22 -3.20
C THR A 224 -5.37 0.88 -2.63
N THR A 225 -5.07 0.82 -1.34
CA THR A 225 -4.55 -0.40 -0.70
C THR A 225 -5.61 -1.51 -0.65
N HIS A 226 -6.90 -1.20 -0.46
CA HIS A 226 -7.97 -2.19 -0.50
C HIS A 226 -8.15 -2.77 -1.91
N THR A 227 -8.12 -1.91 -2.94
CA THR A 227 -8.22 -2.34 -4.34
C THR A 227 -7.06 -3.26 -4.74
N GLU A 228 -5.82 -2.88 -4.39
CA GLU A 228 -4.65 -3.73 -4.66
C GLU A 228 -4.70 -5.05 -3.89
N ALA A 229 -5.18 -5.04 -2.65
CA ALA A 229 -5.30 -6.26 -1.85
C ALA A 229 -6.29 -7.26 -2.47
N LEU A 230 -7.43 -6.80 -2.97
CA LEU A 230 -8.39 -7.68 -3.67
C LEU A 230 -7.80 -8.24 -4.98
N MET A 231 -7.09 -7.41 -5.75
CA MET A 231 -6.35 -7.86 -6.93
C MET A 231 -5.29 -8.90 -6.56
N THR A 232 -4.57 -8.72 -5.45
CA THR A 232 -3.59 -9.68 -4.95
C THR A 232 -4.27 -11.00 -4.54
N LEU A 233 -5.41 -10.97 -3.85
CA LEU A 233 -6.17 -12.19 -3.54
C LEU A 233 -6.58 -12.95 -4.80
N GLU A 234 -7.06 -12.24 -5.83
CA GLU A 234 -7.41 -12.86 -7.13
C GLU A 234 -6.18 -13.53 -7.76
N LEU A 235 -5.04 -12.84 -7.82
CA LEU A 235 -3.78 -13.36 -8.37
C LEU A 235 -3.25 -14.57 -7.59
N LEU A 236 -3.52 -14.63 -6.29
CA LEU A 236 -3.14 -15.76 -5.44
C LEU A 236 -4.11 -16.95 -5.54
N GLY A 237 -5.18 -16.84 -6.33
CA GLY A 237 -6.15 -17.91 -6.60
C GLY A 237 -7.47 -17.79 -5.81
N TYR A 238 -7.64 -16.75 -4.99
CA TYR A 238 -8.81 -16.56 -4.12
C TYR A 238 -9.88 -15.69 -4.79
N LYS A 239 -10.30 -16.06 -6.00
CA LYS A 239 -11.22 -15.26 -6.83
C LYS A 239 -12.56 -14.97 -6.14
N GLU A 240 -13.16 -15.96 -5.51
CA GLU A 240 -14.44 -15.81 -4.82
C GLU A 240 -14.36 -14.86 -3.61
N LEU A 241 -13.26 -14.90 -2.85
CA LEU A 241 -13.02 -13.97 -1.74
C LEU A 241 -12.78 -12.55 -2.26
N ALA A 242 -11.99 -12.40 -3.33
CA ALA A 242 -11.80 -11.11 -3.99
C ALA A 242 -13.14 -10.56 -4.49
N LYS A 243 -14.00 -11.42 -5.06
CA LYS A 243 -15.35 -11.07 -5.52
C LYS A 243 -16.24 -10.60 -4.37
N ALA A 244 -16.28 -11.34 -3.26
CA ALA A 244 -17.04 -10.96 -2.07
C ALA A 244 -16.60 -9.60 -1.50
N GLY A 245 -15.29 -9.31 -1.54
CA GLY A 245 -14.74 -8.03 -1.09
C GLY A 245 -15.05 -6.83 -1.98
N GLN A 246 -15.54 -7.02 -3.22
CA GLN A 246 -15.84 -5.92 -4.14
C GLN A 246 -16.90 -4.95 -3.61
N LEU A 247 -17.90 -5.43 -2.87
CA LEU A 247 -18.90 -4.56 -2.25
C LEU A 247 -18.25 -3.57 -1.27
N GLY A 248 -17.31 -4.06 -0.46
CA GLY A 248 -16.55 -3.21 0.44
C GLY A 248 -15.67 -2.20 -0.31
N GLN A 249 -15.02 -2.63 -1.40
CA GLN A 249 -14.24 -1.72 -2.23
C GLN A 249 -15.11 -0.63 -2.87
N GLN A 250 -16.28 -0.98 -3.40
CA GLN A 250 -17.22 -0.03 -4.01
C GLN A 250 -17.71 1.00 -3.00
N ALA A 251 -18.09 0.56 -1.79
CA ALA A 251 -18.47 1.48 -0.73
C ALA A 251 -17.32 2.43 -0.36
N HIS A 252 -16.08 1.93 -0.44
CA HIS A 252 -14.89 2.72 -0.15
C HIS A 252 -14.61 3.79 -1.18
N ILE A 253 -14.70 3.43 -2.47
CA ILE A 253 -14.43 4.37 -3.55
C ILE A 253 -15.63 5.27 -3.87
N ALA A 254 -16.81 4.97 -3.34
CA ALA A 254 -17.99 5.82 -3.47
C ALA A 254 -17.96 7.06 -2.55
N GLU A 255 -16.93 7.23 -1.71
CA GLU A 255 -16.84 8.36 -0.77
C GLU A 255 -17.02 9.70 -1.52
N PRO A 256 -17.87 10.61 -1.03
CA PRO A 256 -18.17 11.85 -1.74
C PRO A 256 -16.97 12.79 -1.74
N VAL A 257 -16.87 13.61 -2.76
CA VAL A 257 -15.93 14.74 -2.79
C VAL A 257 -16.45 15.80 -1.81
N PRO A 258 -15.69 16.18 -0.76
CA PRO A 258 -16.12 17.19 0.18
C PRO A 258 -16.41 18.53 -0.51
N GLU A 259 -17.55 19.12 -0.16
CA GLU A 259 -17.85 20.50 -0.54
C GLU A 259 -16.95 21.46 0.26
N PHE A 260 -16.37 22.45 -0.41
CA PHE A 260 -15.52 23.45 0.21
C PHE A 260 -15.63 24.79 -0.52
N ASP A 261 -15.31 25.87 0.19
CA ASP A 261 -15.24 27.22 -0.38
C ASP A 261 -13.79 27.50 -0.83
N PRO A 262 -13.51 27.62 -2.14
CA PRO A 262 -12.16 27.88 -2.64
C PRO A 262 -11.52 29.15 -2.07
N ALA A 263 -12.30 30.15 -1.64
CA ALA A 263 -11.78 31.37 -1.04
C ALA A 263 -11.25 31.14 0.39
N LYS A 264 -11.76 30.12 1.09
CA LYS A 264 -11.31 29.73 2.45
C LYS A 264 -10.19 28.68 2.41
N HIS A 265 -9.98 28.06 1.27
CA HIS A 265 -8.98 27.01 1.04
C HIS A 265 -8.08 27.41 -0.12
N PRO A 266 -7.21 28.43 0.04
CA PRO A 266 -6.37 28.93 -1.04
C PRO A 266 -5.46 27.82 -1.58
N LEU A 267 -5.05 27.98 -2.84
CA LEU A 267 -4.05 27.11 -3.44
C LEU A 267 -2.72 27.32 -2.72
N ASP A 268 -2.08 26.20 -2.41
CA ASP A 268 -0.70 26.12 -1.96
C ASP A 268 0.13 25.52 -3.11
N GLU A 269 1.33 26.06 -3.31
CA GLU A 269 2.26 25.55 -4.31
C GLU A 269 2.97 24.32 -3.74
N TYR A 270 2.27 23.19 -3.76
CA TYR A 270 2.86 21.92 -3.38
C TYR A 270 2.67 20.90 -4.52
N GLN A 271 3.75 20.62 -5.25
CA GLN A 271 3.78 19.57 -6.26
C GLN A 271 4.83 18.52 -5.90
N VAL A 272 4.40 17.26 -5.96
CA VAL A 272 5.29 16.11 -5.84
C VAL A 272 4.93 15.11 -6.93
N THR A 273 5.93 14.40 -7.38
CA THR A 273 5.78 13.29 -8.31
C THR A 273 6.11 11.98 -7.62
N LEU A 274 5.70 10.87 -8.23
CA LEU A 274 6.11 9.54 -7.75
C LEU A 274 7.64 9.40 -7.81
N GLN A 275 8.28 10.01 -8.80
CA GLN A 275 9.74 10.03 -8.93
C GLN A 275 10.41 10.68 -7.73
N ASP A 276 9.87 11.80 -7.25
CA ASP A 276 10.39 12.50 -6.07
C ASP A 276 10.31 11.61 -4.83
N VAL A 277 9.19 10.93 -4.60
CA VAL A 277 9.01 10.06 -3.42
C VAL A 277 9.86 8.78 -3.50
N MET A 278 10.23 8.35 -4.70
CA MET A 278 11.11 7.20 -4.91
C MET A 278 12.60 7.60 -5.00
N SER A 279 12.91 8.89 -4.86
CA SER A 279 14.29 9.37 -4.90
C SER A 279 15.02 9.12 -3.58
N LYS A 280 16.35 9.05 -3.64
CA LYS A 280 17.21 8.97 -2.47
C LYS A 280 16.97 10.16 -1.53
N GLU A 281 16.84 11.35 -2.11
CA GLU A 281 16.69 12.63 -1.40
C GLU A 281 15.45 12.63 -0.50
N PHE A 282 14.36 12.00 -0.94
CA PHE A 282 13.14 11.88 -0.14
C PHE A 282 13.36 11.03 1.13
N TRP A 283 14.03 9.88 1.01
CA TRP A 283 14.25 8.96 2.13
C TRP A 283 15.39 9.39 3.06
N GLU A 284 16.32 10.21 2.57
CA GLU A 284 17.43 10.76 3.36
C GLU A 284 17.14 12.15 3.95
N SER A 285 16.03 12.80 3.55
CA SER A 285 15.65 14.13 4.02
C SER A 285 15.53 14.18 5.55
N GLU A 286 16.38 14.97 6.21
CA GLU A 286 16.30 15.20 7.65
C GLU A 286 14.93 15.73 8.08
N GLN A 287 14.29 16.54 7.25
CA GLN A 287 12.96 17.08 7.53
C GLN A 287 11.92 15.98 7.58
N ASN A 288 11.92 15.09 6.58
CA ASN A 288 11.03 13.93 6.54
C ASN A 288 11.28 13.03 7.74
N LEU A 289 12.54 12.71 8.04
CA LEU A 289 12.92 11.91 9.22
C LEU A 289 12.44 12.55 10.53
N ARG A 290 12.56 13.87 10.68
CA ARG A 290 12.09 14.59 11.87
C ARG A 290 10.57 14.52 12.01
N TRP A 291 9.82 14.58 10.91
CA TRP A 291 8.36 14.44 10.94
C TRP A 291 7.93 13.01 11.25
N TRP A 292 8.56 12.03 10.60
CA TRP A 292 8.24 10.62 10.77
C TRP A 292 8.55 10.09 12.18
N ASN A 293 9.50 10.70 12.89
CA ASN A 293 9.88 10.29 14.25
C ASN A 293 9.07 10.95 15.37
N LYS A 294 8.08 11.79 15.05
CA LYS A 294 7.23 12.45 16.04
C LYS A 294 5.91 11.71 16.25
N SER A 295 5.48 11.60 17.50
CA SER A 295 4.12 11.19 17.85
C SER A 295 3.06 12.03 17.14
N TRP A 296 1.88 11.44 16.97
CA TRP A 296 0.72 12.16 16.46
C TRP A 296 0.32 13.32 17.37
N SER A 297 0.06 14.47 16.76
CA SER A 297 -0.44 15.69 17.39
C SER A 297 -1.29 16.44 16.36
N VAL A 298 -2.52 16.80 16.70
CA VAL A 298 -3.40 17.56 15.79
C VAL A 298 -2.72 18.84 15.28
N ASP A 299 -1.99 19.52 16.16
CA ASP A 299 -1.45 20.86 15.89
C ASP A 299 -0.07 20.82 15.23
N GLU A 300 0.78 19.85 15.61
CA GLU A 300 2.20 19.85 15.22
C GLU A 300 2.59 18.72 14.26
N ASN A 301 1.85 17.62 14.28
CA ASN A 301 2.10 16.47 13.42
C ASN A 301 0.79 15.69 13.21
N PRO A 302 -0.15 16.24 12.42
CA PRO A 302 -1.47 15.61 12.21
C PRO A 302 -1.33 14.25 11.52
N ASN A 303 -0.21 14.04 10.85
CA ASN A 303 0.19 12.77 10.24
C ASN A 303 1.07 11.92 11.15
N GLY A 304 1.29 12.32 12.41
CA GLY A 304 2.03 11.63 13.45
C GLY A 304 3.20 10.78 13.02
N TYR A 305 3.35 9.68 13.72
CA TYR A 305 3.97 8.50 13.16
C TYR A 305 3.07 7.91 12.05
N TRP A 306 1.86 8.38 11.70
CA TRP A 306 0.97 7.75 10.71
C TRP A 306 1.63 7.53 9.33
N GLY A 307 2.39 8.51 8.84
CA GLY A 307 3.24 8.35 7.66
C GLY A 307 4.33 7.28 7.86
N ALA A 308 4.91 7.24 9.06
CA ALA A 308 5.93 6.28 9.50
C ALA A 308 5.38 4.89 9.90
N PHE A 309 4.12 4.78 10.33
CA PHE A 309 3.43 3.63 10.94
C PHE A 309 2.95 2.62 9.90
N GLY A 310 3.20 2.93 8.62
CA GLY A 310 3.05 1.97 7.55
C GLY A 310 2.13 2.35 6.41
N HIS A 311 1.38 3.45 6.51
CA HIS A 311 0.53 3.87 5.42
C HIS A 311 1.34 4.24 4.19
N LEU A 312 2.46 4.98 4.35
CA LEU A 312 3.32 5.35 3.24
C LEU A 312 3.80 4.12 2.45
N PHE A 313 4.40 3.13 3.14
CA PHE A 313 4.89 1.90 2.48
C PHE A 313 3.79 1.14 1.76
N LYS A 314 2.66 0.91 2.42
CA LYS A 314 1.51 0.21 1.81
C LYS A 314 0.99 0.96 0.60
N VAL A 315 0.89 2.28 0.66
CA VAL A 315 0.37 3.08 -0.43
C VAL A 315 1.31 3.09 -1.60
N LEU A 316 2.61 3.34 -1.38
CA LEU A 316 3.59 3.32 -2.45
C LEU A 316 3.64 1.95 -3.12
N TYR A 317 3.72 0.88 -2.32
CA TYR A 317 3.66 -0.49 -2.82
C TYR A 317 2.38 -0.75 -3.62
N SER A 318 1.20 -0.50 -3.04
CA SER A 318 -0.07 -0.79 -3.71
C SER A 318 -0.26 0.08 -4.96
N TYR A 319 0.10 1.36 -4.89
CA TYR A 319 -0.03 2.31 -5.99
C TYR A 319 0.88 1.95 -7.16
N HIS A 320 2.15 1.60 -6.91
CA HIS A 320 3.07 1.12 -7.96
C HIS A 320 2.53 -0.10 -8.70
N ARG A 321 1.74 -0.95 -8.04
CA ARG A 321 1.14 -2.13 -8.68
C ARG A 321 -0.10 -1.78 -9.50
N VAL A 322 -0.99 -0.93 -9.00
CA VAL A 322 -2.23 -0.57 -9.73
C VAL A 322 -1.99 0.43 -10.85
N VAL A 323 -1.01 1.34 -10.72
CA VAL A 323 -0.72 2.36 -11.74
C VAL A 323 -0.22 1.74 -13.04
N LYS A 324 0.53 0.64 -12.98
CA LYS A 324 1.01 -0.14 -14.14
C LYS A 324 -0.12 -0.74 -14.98
N ARG A 325 -1.36 -0.73 -14.46
CA ARG A 325 -2.55 -1.26 -15.14
C ARG A 325 -3.39 -0.20 -15.86
N ILE A 326 -3.07 1.08 -15.67
CA ILE A 326 -3.78 2.18 -16.33
C ILE A 326 -2.95 2.67 -17.51
N LYS A 327 -3.55 2.65 -18.71
CA LYS A 327 -2.91 3.11 -19.95
C LYS A 327 -2.99 4.62 -20.16
N ASP A 328 -3.98 5.27 -19.53
CA ASP A 328 -4.19 6.71 -19.62
C ASP A 328 -3.17 7.44 -18.74
N GLU A 329 -2.10 7.92 -19.36
CA GLU A 329 -1.00 8.62 -18.68
C GLU A 329 -1.43 9.91 -17.98
N ASP A 330 -2.39 10.65 -18.56
CA ASP A 330 -2.89 11.89 -17.97
C ASP A 330 -3.69 11.59 -16.70
N LYS A 331 -4.53 10.53 -16.72
CA LYS A 331 -5.24 10.04 -15.54
C LYS A 331 -4.28 9.53 -14.47
N VAL A 332 -3.22 8.81 -14.86
CA VAL A 332 -2.16 8.37 -13.94
C VAL A 332 -1.48 9.57 -13.30
N ARG A 333 -1.10 10.58 -14.07
CA ARG A 333 -0.45 11.79 -13.54
C ARG A 333 -1.35 12.49 -12.51
N LEU A 334 -2.62 12.72 -12.86
CA LEU A 334 -3.60 13.35 -11.98
C LEU A 334 -3.79 12.56 -10.67
N CYS A 335 -4.05 11.25 -10.77
CA CYS A 335 -4.28 10.42 -9.59
C CYS A 335 -3.03 10.30 -8.71
N SER A 336 -1.83 10.35 -9.32
CA SER A 336 -0.57 10.37 -8.57
C SER A 336 -0.45 11.65 -7.76
N GLN A 337 -0.77 12.80 -8.34
CA GLN A 337 -0.75 14.08 -7.64
C GLN A 337 -1.74 14.09 -6.48
N VAL A 338 -2.99 13.67 -6.71
CA VAL A 338 -4.03 13.58 -5.67
C VAL A 338 -3.61 12.69 -4.51
N LEU A 339 -3.05 11.52 -4.81
CA LEU A 339 -2.65 10.56 -3.79
C LEU A 339 -1.41 11.02 -3.01
N LEU A 340 -0.38 11.47 -3.73
CA LEU A 340 0.91 11.77 -3.13
C LEU A 340 0.88 13.05 -2.30
N GLU A 341 0.15 14.09 -2.71
CA GLU A 341 0.06 15.36 -1.97
C GLU A 341 -0.24 15.12 -0.48
N ARG A 342 -1.10 14.14 -0.15
CA ARG A 342 -1.41 13.76 1.23
C ARG A 342 -0.21 13.29 2.06
N TYR A 343 0.75 12.62 1.45
CA TYR A 343 1.87 12.00 2.17
C TYR A 343 3.07 12.92 2.32
N VAL A 344 3.16 13.94 1.48
CA VAL A 344 4.35 14.77 1.41
C VAL A 344 4.07 16.21 1.81
N ASN A 345 2.83 16.69 1.66
CA ASN A 345 2.44 17.99 2.18
C ASN A 345 2.02 17.82 3.65
N PRO A 346 2.84 18.29 4.61
CA PRO A 346 2.55 18.15 6.04
C PRO A 346 1.25 18.85 6.46
N ASN A 347 0.80 19.82 5.66
CA ASN A 347 -0.38 20.62 5.93
C ASN A 347 -1.67 19.91 5.48
N VAL A 348 -1.58 18.84 4.68
CA VAL A 348 -2.74 18.04 4.32
C VAL A 348 -3.12 17.18 5.53
N GLN A 349 -4.27 17.49 6.12
CA GLN A 349 -4.79 16.72 7.25
C GLN A 349 -5.22 15.33 6.80
N GLY A 350 -4.72 14.30 7.49
CA GLY A 350 -5.30 12.97 7.46
C GLY A 350 -6.65 12.98 8.19
N GLY A 351 -7.75 12.85 7.42
CA GLY A 351 -9.12 12.89 7.95
C GLY A 351 -9.51 11.77 8.89
#